data_AF-A0A7X8P7I2-F1
#
_entry.id   AF-A0A7X8P7I2-F1
#
_cell.length_a   1.000
_cell.length_b   1.000
_cell.length_c   1.000
_cell.angle_alpha   90.00
_cell.angle_beta   90.00
_cell.angle_gamma   90.00
#
_symmetry.space_group_name_H-M   'P 1'
#
loop_
_entity.id
_entity.type
_entity.pdbx_description
1 polymer ?
#
loop_
_entity_poly.entity_id
_entity_poly.type
_entity_poly.pdbx_seq_one_letter_code
_entity_poly.pdbx_strand_id
1 'polypeptide(L)'
;MDKLEQSQIRLLLEHLTAQSLASCGKSQKQMHAEHSAKKIIRSGHTIKRAVEICEAEGRAFIAAAIKQVGDVAKSPEAFDKIVSSLTAQTRNWDAHVAEAVRLATMGGPQRFDSATNAADELLADLKMRIFRELEIERFGFIRALSPQTPLPLPSQVAPTPTPLKNRGGKPLAAHWDAMWADIAVQLYVGDLTPKSQKQIKDAMFAWFNANNIDAGDTAVTERARQLWHKIEAAQ
;
A
#
# COMPACT_ATOMS: atom_id res chain seq x y z
N MET A 1 -19.90 -12.24 -9.51
CA MET A 1 -19.40 -11.48 -10.67
C MET A 1 -20.14 -11.92 -11.94
N ASP A 2 -20.48 -11.00 -12.84
CA ASP A 2 -21.16 -11.33 -14.10
C ASP A 2 -20.24 -12.07 -15.08
N LYS A 3 -20.80 -12.86 -16.01
CA LYS A 3 -20.03 -13.60 -17.04
C LYS A 3 -19.24 -12.67 -17.96
N LEU A 4 -19.78 -11.48 -18.23
CA LEU A 4 -19.12 -10.47 -19.06
C LEU A 4 -17.90 -9.89 -18.33
N GLU A 5 -18.06 -9.51 -17.05
CA GLU A 5 -16.96 -9.04 -16.19
C GLU A 5 -15.85 -10.09 -16.07
N GLN A 6 -16.22 -11.36 -15.85
CA GLN A 6 -15.27 -12.47 -15.80
C GLN A 6 -14.44 -12.59 -17.10
N SER A 7 -15.11 -12.49 -18.25
CA SER A 7 -14.47 -12.58 -19.55
C SER A 7 -13.54 -11.39 -19.81
N GLN A 8 -13.97 -10.19 -19.42
CA GLN A 8 -13.16 -8.98 -19.53
C GLN A 8 -11.91 -9.05 -18.65
N ILE A 9 -12.05 -9.45 -17.37
CA ILE A 9 -10.92 -9.62 -16.44
C ILE A 9 -9.94 -10.64 -16.99
N ARG A 10 -10.42 -11.76 -17.54
CA ARG A 10 -9.57 -12.78 -18.14
C ARG A 10 -8.72 -12.20 -19.28
N LEU A 11 -9.34 -11.49 -20.21
CA LEU A 11 -8.66 -10.87 -21.35
C LEU A 11 -7.64 -9.79 -20.92
N LEU A 12 -7.98 -8.98 -19.92
CA LEU A 12 -7.07 -7.98 -19.35
C LEU A 12 -5.83 -8.65 -18.74
N LEU A 13 -6.03 -9.70 -17.93
CA LEU A 13 -4.91 -10.42 -17.31
C LEU A 13 -4.05 -11.18 -18.33
N GLU A 14 -4.66 -11.78 -19.35
CA GLU A 14 -3.93 -12.41 -20.47
C GLU A 14 -3.06 -11.38 -21.20
N HIS A 15 -3.62 -10.20 -21.51
CA HIS A 15 -2.88 -9.11 -22.16
C HIS A 15 -1.72 -8.60 -21.30
N LEU A 16 -1.97 -8.34 -20.01
CA LEU A 16 -0.95 -7.88 -19.07
C LEU A 16 0.17 -8.91 -18.87
N THR A 17 -0.18 -10.20 -18.83
CA THR A 17 0.80 -11.30 -18.74
C THR A 17 1.71 -11.30 -19.97
N ALA A 18 1.12 -11.21 -21.18
CA ALA A 18 1.88 -11.16 -22.42
C ALA A 18 2.78 -9.91 -22.50
N GLN A 19 2.28 -8.74 -22.08
CA GLN A 19 3.04 -7.50 -22.04
C GLN A 19 4.22 -7.58 -21.06
N SER A 20 3.98 -8.08 -19.85
CA SER A 20 5.02 -8.24 -18.83
C SER A 20 6.09 -9.24 -19.28
N LEU A 21 5.71 -10.35 -19.92
CA LEU A 21 6.66 -11.33 -20.46
C LEU A 21 7.53 -10.72 -21.58
N ALA A 22 6.92 -9.96 -22.49
CA ALA A 22 7.65 -9.29 -23.57
C ALA A 22 8.62 -8.23 -23.02
N SER A 23 8.19 -7.43 -22.04
CA SER A 23 9.02 -6.43 -21.37
C SER A 23 10.19 -7.07 -20.62
N CYS A 24 9.90 -8.09 -19.80
CA CYS A 24 10.93 -8.85 -19.07
C CYS A 24 11.95 -9.46 -20.04
N GLY A 25 11.50 -10.12 -21.11
CA GLY A 25 12.38 -10.69 -22.12
C GLY A 25 13.27 -9.66 -22.82
N LYS A 26 12.76 -8.45 -23.08
CA LYS A 26 13.55 -7.34 -23.62
C LYS A 26 14.59 -6.85 -22.62
N SER A 27 14.20 -6.63 -21.38
CA SER A 27 15.08 -6.19 -20.29
C SER A 27 16.20 -7.19 -20.00
N GLN A 28 15.89 -8.49 -20.00
CA GLN A 28 16.89 -9.57 -19.86
C GLN A 28 17.89 -9.57 -21.01
N LYS A 29 17.43 -9.44 -22.27
CA LYS A 29 18.31 -9.36 -23.45
C LYS A 29 19.24 -8.15 -23.37
N GLN A 30 18.71 -7.00 -22.96
CA GLN A 30 19.51 -5.79 -22.76
C GLN A 30 20.56 -6.01 -21.66
N MET A 31 20.16 -6.57 -20.53
CA MET A 31 21.07 -6.90 -19.43
C MET A 31 22.19 -7.85 -19.89
N HIS A 32 21.87 -8.87 -20.69
CA HIS A 32 22.87 -9.79 -21.23
C HIS A 32 23.88 -9.08 -22.12
N ALA A 33 23.42 -8.17 -23.00
CA ALA A 33 24.30 -7.38 -23.85
C ALA A 33 25.23 -6.48 -23.02
N GLU A 34 24.69 -5.78 -22.01
CA GLU A 34 25.46 -4.91 -21.13
C GLU A 34 26.50 -5.68 -20.28
N HIS A 35 26.11 -6.81 -19.69
CA HIS A 35 27.01 -7.62 -18.87
C HIS A 35 28.07 -8.33 -19.70
N SER A 36 27.74 -8.72 -20.94
CA SER A 36 28.71 -9.24 -21.91
C SER A 36 29.75 -8.18 -22.26
N ALA A 37 29.31 -6.96 -22.60
CA ALA A 37 30.21 -5.84 -22.91
C ALA A 37 31.16 -5.49 -21.74
N LYS A 38 30.65 -5.56 -20.51
CA LYS A 38 31.42 -5.34 -19.28
C LYS A 38 32.28 -6.54 -18.85
N LYS A 39 32.21 -7.68 -19.55
CA LYS A 39 32.89 -8.95 -19.20
C LYS A 39 32.52 -9.49 -17.81
N ILE A 40 31.33 -9.17 -17.32
CA ILE A 40 30.82 -9.62 -15.99
C ILE A 40 29.69 -10.66 -16.11
N ILE A 41 29.38 -11.14 -17.32
CA ILE A 41 28.27 -12.07 -17.55
C ILE A 41 28.37 -13.35 -16.73
N ARG A 42 29.60 -13.82 -16.45
CA ARG A 42 29.93 -15.03 -15.68
C ARG A 42 30.06 -14.77 -14.18
N SER A 43 29.19 -13.93 -13.63
CA SER A 43 29.23 -13.56 -12.21
C SER A 43 27.85 -13.65 -11.58
N GLY A 44 27.81 -13.80 -10.25
CA GLY A 44 26.56 -13.75 -9.49
C GLY A 44 25.82 -12.42 -9.62
N HIS A 45 26.48 -11.36 -10.12
CA HIS A 45 25.83 -10.08 -10.42
C HIS A 45 24.79 -10.23 -11.55
N THR A 46 25.02 -11.10 -12.52
CA THR A 46 24.05 -11.41 -13.59
C THR A 46 22.77 -12.02 -13.02
N ILE A 47 22.91 -12.97 -12.09
CA ILE A 47 21.77 -13.62 -11.42
C ILE A 47 20.98 -12.59 -10.62
N LYS A 48 21.66 -11.80 -9.78
CA LYS A 48 21.01 -10.72 -9.00
C LYS A 48 20.26 -9.75 -9.90
N ARG A 49 20.90 -9.29 -10.98
CA ARG A 49 20.28 -8.36 -11.92
C ARG A 49 19.07 -8.97 -12.63
N ALA A 50 19.11 -10.27 -12.97
CA ALA A 50 17.97 -10.96 -13.55
C ALA A 50 16.78 -11.01 -12.58
N VAL A 51 17.02 -11.28 -11.29
CA VAL A 51 16.00 -11.27 -10.23
C VAL A 51 15.41 -9.86 -10.05
N GLU A 52 16.25 -8.81 -10.04
CA GLU A 52 15.79 -7.41 -9.97
C GLU A 52 14.87 -7.03 -11.14
N ILE A 53 15.17 -7.51 -12.35
CA ILE A 53 14.31 -7.29 -13.53
C ILE A 53 12.96 -7.98 -13.32
N CYS A 54 12.95 -9.23 -12.86
CA CYS A 54 11.71 -9.94 -12.54
C CYS A 54 10.92 -9.22 -11.43
N GLU A 55 11.60 -8.65 -10.44
CA GLU A 55 10.95 -7.85 -9.37
C GLU A 55 10.27 -6.61 -9.91
N ALA A 56 10.99 -5.81 -10.70
CA ALA A 56 10.45 -4.60 -11.29
C ALA A 56 9.22 -4.88 -12.17
N GLU A 57 9.29 -5.92 -13.00
CA GLU A 57 8.20 -6.36 -13.86
C GLU A 57 7.02 -6.94 -13.06
N GLY A 58 7.29 -7.67 -11.98
CA GLY A 58 6.26 -8.18 -11.08
C GLY A 58 5.48 -7.06 -10.39
N ARG A 59 6.16 -6.03 -9.89
CA ARG A 59 5.51 -4.84 -9.29
C ARG A 59 4.70 -4.06 -10.32
N ALA A 60 5.25 -3.85 -11.51
CA ALA A 60 4.54 -3.18 -12.60
C ALA A 60 3.27 -3.95 -13.00
N PHE A 61 3.35 -5.28 -13.09
CA PHE A 61 2.21 -6.15 -13.35
C PHE A 61 1.14 -6.02 -12.24
N ILE A 62 1.53 -6.11 -10.96
CA ILE A 62 0.59 -5.99 -9.84
C ILE A 62 -0.15 -4.66 -9.88
N ALA A 63 0.59 -3.55 -10.01
CA ALA A 63 -0.01 -2.21 -10.06
C ALA A 63 -1.01 -2.05 -11.23
N ALA A 64 -0.64 -2.56 -12.41
CA ALA A 64 -1.52 -2.53 -13.58
C ALA A 64 -2.75 -3.45 -13.42
N ALA A 65 -2.56 -4.66 -12.90
CA ALA A 65 -3.62 -5.63 -12.70
C ALA A 65 -4.64 -5.16 -11.67
N ILE A 66 -4.19 -4.66 -10.52
CA ILE A 66 -5.09 -4.11 -9.48
C ILE A 66 -5.90 -2.96 -10.03
N LYS A 67 -5.26 -2.02 -10.74
CA LYS A 67 -5.95 -0.86 -11.33
C LYS A 67 -6.99 -1.32 -12.34
N GLN A 68 -6.59 -2.03 -13.39
CA GLN A 68 -7.47 -2.38 -14.51
C GLN A 68 -8.57 -3.36 -14.09
N VAL A 69 -8.27 -4.35 -13.25
CA VAL A 69 -9.29 -5.29 -12.74
C VAL A 69 -10.19 -4.60 -11.73
N GLY A 70 -9.64 -3.74 -10.86
CA GLY A 70 -10.42 -2.98 -9.88
C GLY A 70 -11.37 -1.96 -10.52
N ASP A 71 -11.07 -1.47 -11.72
CA ASP A 71 -11.97 -0.64 -12.53
C ASP A 71 -13.15 -1.45 -13.11
N VAL A 72 -12.99 -2.76 -13.30
CA VAL A 72 -14.05 -3.67 -13.79
C VAL A 72 -14.86 -4.25 -12.65
N ALA A 73 -14.22 -4.85 -11.65
CA ALA A 73 -14.89 -5.44 -10.50
C ALA A 73 -14.01 -5.44 -9.24
N LYS A 74 -14.55 -4.94 -8.13
CA LYS A 74 -13.94 -5.00 -6.79
C LYS A 74 -14.55 -6.12 -5.95
N SER A 75 -14.36 -7.35 -6.41
CA SER A 75 -14.85 -8.55 -5.70
C SER A 75 -13.70 -9.48 -5.30
N PRO A 76 -13.87 -10.32 -4.26
CA PRO A 76 -12.88 -11.33 -3.90
C PRO A 76 -12.56 -12.27 -5.06
N GLU A 77 -13.57 -12.65 -5.84
CA GLU A 77 -13.41 -13.50 -7.02
C GLU A 77 -12.50 -12.87 -8.09
N ALA A 78 -12.59 -11.54 -8.30
CA ALA A 78 -11.73 -10.82 -9.23
C ALA A 78 -10.27 -10.79 -8.75
N PHE A 79 -10.07 -10.60 -7.44
CA PHE A 79 -8.74 -10.66 -6.83
C PHE A 79 -8.11 -12.05 -6.96
N ASP A 80 -8.87 -13.12 -6.75
CA ASP A 80 -8.38 -14.50 -6.93
C ASP A 80 -7.89 -14.78 -8.36
N LYS A 81 -8.47 -14.11 -9.36
CA LYS A 81 -7.97 -14.18 -10.75
C LYS A 81 -6.62 -13.48 -10.90
N ILE A 82 -6.39 -12.35 -10.25
CA ILE A 82 -5.09 -11.67 -10.21
C ILE A 82 -4.05 -12.59 -9.58
N VAL A 83 -4.36 -13.19 -8.41
CA VAL A 83 -3.47 -14.12 -7.71
C VAL A 83 -3.11 -15.31 -8.59
N SER A 84 -4.10 -15.90 -9.28
CA SER A 84 -3.88 -17.02 -10.20
C SER A 84 -2.98 -16.64 -11.38
N SER A 85 -3.21 -15.47 -11.97
CA SER A 85 -2.42 -14.95 -13.09
C SER A 85 -0.99 -14.62 -12.67
N LEU A 86 -0.79 -14.00 -11.50
CA LEU A 86 0.54 -13.75 -10.94
C LEU A 86 1.28 -15.06 -10.65
N THR A 87 0.58 -16.06 -10.10
CA THR A 87 1.16 -17.39 -9.85
C THR A 87 1.67 -18.02 -11.13
N ALA A 88 0.90 -17.95 -12.23
CA ALA A 88 1.35 -18.39 -13.53
C ALA A 88 2.56 -17.60 -14.03
N GLN A 89 2.57 -16.27 -13.84
CA GLN A 89 3.68 -15.41 -14.23
C GLN A 89 4.97 -15.73 -13.45
N THR A 90 4.89 -16.09 -12.18
CA THR A 90 6.08 -16.44 -11.39
C THR A 90 6.81 -17.67 -11.91
N ARG A 91 6.11 -18.59 -12.59
CA ARG A 91 6.73 -19.74 -13.26
C ARG A 91 7.57 -19.31 -14.48
N ASN A 92 7.19 -18.22 -15.14
CA ASN A 92 7.98 -17.67 -16.25
C ASN A 92 9.29 -17.05 -15.74
N TRP A 93 9.29 -16.51 -14.52
CA TRP A 93 10.51 -15.97 -13.91
C TRP A 93 11.54 -17.06 -13.61
N ASP A 94 11.10 -18.26 -13.25
CA ASP A 94 11.97 -19.42 -13.04
C ASP A 94 12.82 -19.69 -14.29
N ALA A 95 12.21 -19.63 -15.48
CA ALA A 95 12.93 -19.81 -16.75
C ALA A 95 13.96 -18.69 -17.03
N HIS A 96 13.62 -17.43 -16.73
CA HIS A 96 14.53 -16.30 -16.91
C HIS A 96 15.73 -16.36 -15.96
N VAL A 97 15.49 -16.72 -14.69
CA VAL A 97 16.55 -16.87 -13.69
C VAL A 97 17.42 -18.09 -14.00
N ALA A 98 16.84 -19.21 -14.41
CA ALA A 98 17.59 -20.39 -14.85
C ALA A 98 18.54 -20.09 -16.01
N GLU A 99 18.09 -19.28 -16.99
CA GLU A 99 18.97 -18.83 -18.08
C GLU A 99 20.10 -17.93 -17.57
N ALA A 100 19.82 -17.02 -16.63
CA ALA A 100 20.86 -16.18 -16.02
C ALA A 100 21.88 -17.02 -15.23
N VAL A 101 21.44 -18.06 -14.51
CA VAL A 101 22.31 -19.03 -13.84
C VAL A 101 23.18 -19.75 -14.88
N ARG A 102 22.57 -20.29 -15.94
CA ARG A 102 23.29 -20.97 -17.03
C ARG A 102 24.40 -20.09 -17.61
N LEU A 103 24.12 -18.81 -17.85
CA LEU A 103 25.09 -17.84 -18.35
C LEU A 103 26.19 -17.53 -17.33
N ALA A 104 25.82 -17.38 -16.06
CA ALA A 104 26.73 -17.09 -14.97
C ALA A 104 27.73 -18.24 -14.73
N THR A 105 27.32 -19.49 -14.96
CA THR A 105 28.08 -20.71 -14.67
C THR A 105 28.78 -21.30 -15.90
N MET A 106 28.74 -20.63 -17.07
CA MET A 106 29.47 -21.06 -18.26
C MET A 106 30.98 -21.16 -17.96
N GLY A 107 31.49 -22.36 -17.71
CA GLY A 107 32.89 -22.59 -17.35
C GLY A 107 33.17 -23.79 -16.45
N GLY A 108 32.14 -24.46 -15.90
CA GLY A 108 32.32 -25.77 -15.25
C GLY A 108 31.20 -26.15 -14.27
N PRO A 109 30.96 -27.45 -14.06
CA PRO A 109 29.83 -27.96 -13.27
C PRO A 109 29.93 -27.62 -11.78
N GLN A 110 31.14 -27.45 -11.23
CA GLN A 110 31.34 -27.19 -9.79
C GLN A 110 30.73 -25.86 -9.28
N ARG A 111 30.46 -24.89 -10.17
CA ARG A 111 29.81 -23.61 -9.81
C ARG A 111 28.31 -23.63 -10.01
N PHE A 112 27.78 -24.68 -10.64
CA PHE A 112 26.39 -24.74 -11.04
C PHE A 112 25.46 -24.89 -9.83
N ASP A 113 25.76 -25.83 -8.94
CA ASP A 113 24.89 -26.15 -7.81
C ASP A 113 24.81 -24.98 -6.80
N SER A 114 25.95 -24.35 -6.48
CA SER A 114 25.98 -23.20 -5.56
C SER A 114 25.28 -21.97 -6.13
N ALA A 115 25.46 -21.69 -7.44
CA ALA A 115 24.77 -20.59 -8.11
C ALA A 115 23.26 -20.84 -8.23
N THR A 116 22.85 -22.08 -8.46
CA THR A 116 21.44 -22.48 -8.55
C THR A 116 20.76 -22.32 -7.19
N ASN A 117 21.35 -22.86 -6.12
CA ASN A 117 20.81 -22.71 -4.76
C ASN A 117 20.65 -21.23 -4.35
N ALA A 118 21.65 -20.39 -4.65
CA ALA A 118 21.58 -18.97 -4.35
C ALA A 118 20.52 -18.25 -5.22
N ALA A 119 20.34 -18.66 -6.48
CA ALA A 119 19.31 -18.11 -7.34
C ALA A 119 17.90 -18.50 -6.87
N ASP A 120 17.72 -19.75 -6.43
CA ASP A 120 16.46 -20.25 -5.88
C ASP A 120 16.06 -19.52 -4.60
N GLU A 121 17.02 -19.25 -3.71
CA GLU A 121 16.80 -18.46 -2.50
C GLU A 121 16.35 -17.03 -2.83
N LEU A 122 17.07 -16.34 -3.74
CA LEU A 122 16.69 -15.00 -4.20
C LEU A 122 15.31 -14.97 -4.86
N LEU A 123 14.96 -16.03 -5.59
CA LEU A 123 13.68 -16.14 -6.29
C LEU A 123 12.53 -16.46 -5.34
N ALA A 124 12.77 -17.29 -4.32
CA ALA A 124 11.82 -17.53 -3.24
C ALA A 124 11.52 -16.24 -2.46
N ASP A 125 12.56 -15.49 -2.09
CA ASP A 125 12.44 -14.19 -1.42
C ASP A 125 11.70 -13.18 -2.28
N LEU A 126 11.99 -13.15 -3.58
CA LEU A 126 11.25 -12.32 -4.53
C LEU A 126 9.75 -12.67 -4.54
N LYS A 127 9.41 -13.96 -4.73
CA LYS A 127 8.03 -14.43 -4.76
C LYS A 127 7.30 -14.03 -3.47
N MET A 128 7.91 -14.27 -2.30
CA MET A 128 7.32 -13.87 -1.02
C MET A 128 7.04 -12.36 -0.93
N ARG A 129 7.99 -11.50 -1.32
CA ARG A 129 7.82 -10.04 -1.30
C ARG A 129 6.69 -9.58 -2.21
N ILE A 130 6.64 -10.10 -3.43
CA ILE A 130 5.62 -9.78 -4.43
C ILE A 130 4.23 -10.24 -3.98
N PHE A 131 4.09 -11.47 -3.47
CA PHE A 131 2.79 -11.96 -2.96
C PHE A 131 2.34 -11.20 -1.71
N ARG A 132 3.27 -10.79 -0.84
CA ARG A 132 2.93 -9.97 0.33
C ARG A 132 2.42 -8.58 -0.08
N GLU A 133 3.03 -7.98 -1.10
CA GLU A 133 2.55 -6.72 -1.69
C GLU A 133 1.13 -6.88 -2.25
N LEU A 134 0.89 -7.95 -3.01
CA LEU A 134 -0.44 -8.27 -3.53
C LEU A 134 -1.46 -8.49 -2.40
N GLU A 135 -1.09 -9.17 -1.32
CA GLU A 135 -1.98 -9.44 -0.19
C GLU A 135 -2.39 -8.16 0.56
N ILE A 136 -1.52 -7.15 0.62
CA ILE A 136 -1.88 -5.83 1.18
C ILE A 136 -2.98 -5.19 0.33
N GLU A 137 -2.91 -5.33 -0.98
CA GLU A 137 -3.87 -4.77 -1.93
C GLU A 137 -5.21 -5.52 -1.93
N ARG A 138 -5.25 -6.75 -1.39
CA ARG A 138 -6.49 -7.51 -1.17
C ARG A 138 -7.53 -6.71 -0.37
N PHE A 139 -7.08 -5.93 0.61
CA PHE A 139 -7.99 -5.12 1.42
C PHE A 139 -8.69 -4.02 0.59
N GLY A 140 -8.09 -3.56 -0.51
CA GLY A 140 -8.71 -2.64 -1.46
C GLY A 140 -9.90 -3.25 -2.21
N PHE A 141 -9.88 -4.57 -2.44
CA PHE A 141 -10.97 -5.30 -3.08
C PHE A 141 -12.11 -5.64 -2.09
N ILE A 142 -11.81 -5.83 -0.81
CA ILE A 142 -12.82 -6.18 0.21
C ILE A 142 -13.53 -4.92 0.74
N ARG A 143 -12.83 -3.78 0.85
CA ARG A 143 -13.39 -2.56 1.46
C ARG A 143 -14.50 -1.89 0.63
N ALA A 144 -14.64 -2.24 -0.64
CA ALA A 144 -15.72 -1.75 -1.51
C ALA A 144 -17.13 -2.22 -1.08
N LEU A 145 -17.25 -3.12 -0.10
CA LEU A 145 -18.52 -3.58 0.46
C LEU A 145 -19.03 -2.76 1.66
N SER A 146 -18.40 -1.64 2.04
CA SER A 146 -19.19 -0.63 2.74
C SER A 146 -20.24 -0.14 1.75
N PRO A 147 -21.55 -0.36 2.00
CA PRO A 147 -22.58 0.18 1.14
C PRO A 147 -22.26 1.67 1.00
N GLN A 148 -22.02 2.10 -0.22
CA GLN A 148 -22.08 3.52 -0.51
C GLN A 148 -23.44 3.96 -0.01
N THR A 149 -23.44 4.63 1.14
CA THR A 149 -24.58 5.39 1.57
C THR A 149 -24.80 6.36 0.42
N PRO A 150 -25.92 6.27 -0.31
CA PRO A 150 -26.10 7.08 -1.50
C PRO A 150 -25.86 8.53 -1.12
N LEU A 151 -24.94 9.18 -1.82
CA LEU A 151 -24.77 10.62 -1.75
C LEU A 151 -26.15 11.24 -1.97
N PRO A 152 -26.73 11.97 -0.99
CA PRO A 152 -28.02 12.61 -1.21
C PRO A 152 -27.83 13.67 -2.29
N LEU A 153 -28.70 13.64 -3.30
CA LEU A 153 -28.86 14.77 -4.21
C LEU A 153 -29.08 16.08 -3.41
N PRO A 154 -28.69 17.24 -3.96
CA PRO A 154 -28.88 18.51 -3.30
C PRO A 154 -30.35 18.90 -3.39
N SER A 155 -31.14 18.52 -2.37
CA SER A 155 -32.33 19.23 -1.86
C SER A 155 -33.24 18.24 -1.14
N GLN A 156 -33.06 18.12 0.18
CA GLN A 156 -34.13 18.32 1.15
C GLN A 156 -33.53 18.17 2.54
N VAL A 157 -33.54 19.28 3.26
CA VAL A 157 -33.15 19.38 4.66
C VAL A 157 -34.15 18.55 5.47
N ALA A 158 -33.77 17.33 5.85
CA ALA A 158 -34.45 16.54 6.87
C ALA A 158 -33.39 15.75 7.67
N PRO A 159 -33.61 15.57 8.98
CA PRO A 159 -32.65 15.97 10.00
C PRO A 159 -31.58 14.90 10.22
N THR A 160 -30.34 15.36 10.35
CA THR A 160 -29.24 14.65 11.01
C THR A 160 -29.76 14.05 12.33
N PRO A 161 -29.38 12.81 12.72
CA PRO A 161 -29.51 12.42 14.11
C PRO A 161 -28.66 13.41 14.89
N THR A 162 -29.33 14.39 15.49
CA THR A 162 -28.70 15.37 16.36
C THR A 162 -27.85 14.57 17.36
N PRO A 163 -26.52 14.76 17.41
CA PRO A 163 -25.82 14.41 18.63
C PRO A 163 -26.59 15.11 19.74
N LEU A 164 -26.97 14.36 20.79
CA LEU A 164 -27.73 14.92 21.90
C LEU A 164 -27.03 16.21 22.30
N LYS A 165 -27.72 17.32 22.05
CA LYS A 165 -27.28 18.65 22.43
C LYS A 165 -27.16 18.59 23.95
N ASN A 166 -25.94 18.59 24.48
CA ASN A 166 -25.71 18.77 25.90
C ASN A 166 -26.16 20.19 26.24
N ARG A 167 -27.45 20.34 26.52
CA ARG A 167 -28.03 21.52 27.14
C ARG A 167 -27.58 21.53 28.59
N GLY A 168 -26.43 22.17 28.83
CA GLY A 168 -25.93 22.46 30.17
C GLY A 168 -25.45 21.21 30.90
N GLY A 169 -24.15 20.95 30.85
CA GLY A 169 -23.54 19.87 31.60
C GLY A 169 -22.16 19.53 31.06
N LYS A 170 -21.26 19.13 31.97
CA LYS A 170 -19.86 18.78 31.69
C LYS A 170 -19.74 18.00 30.37
N PRO A 171 -18.82 18.38 29.46
CA PRO A 171 -18.58 17.63 28.23
C PRO A 171 -18.34 16.14 28.54
N LEU A 172 -19.08 15.28 27.82
CA LEU A 172 -18.96 13.82 27.92
C LEU A 172 -17.51 13.37 27.65
N ALA A 173 -17.09 12.28 28.30
CA ALA A 173 -15.75 11.71 28.12
C ALA A 173 -15.40 11.49 26.64
N ALA A 174 -16.36 10.99 25.85
CA ALA A 174 -16.19 10.77 24.41
C ALA A 174 -15.82 12.05 23.62
N HIS A 175 -16.27 13.22 24.05
CA HIS A 175 -15.89 14.49 23.40
C HIS A 175 -14.45 14.87 23.69
N TRP A 176 -13.96 14.54 24.88
CA TRP A 176 -12.55 14.75 25.22
C TRP A 176 -11.65 13.82 24.42
N ASP A 177 -12.00 12.56 24.28
CA ASP A 177 -11.22 11.58 23.51
C ASP A 177 -11.15 11.96 22.02
N ALA A 178 -12.27 12.40 21.44
CA ALA A 178 -12.33 12.87 20.06
C ALA A 178 -11.48 14.13 19.85
N MET A 179 -11.51 15.07 20.81
CA MET A 179 -10.67 16.27 20.77
C MET A 179 -9.18 15.92 20.86
N TRP A 180 -8.80 15.01 21.75
CA TRP A 180 -7.41 14.58 21.89
C TRP A 180 -6.88 13.91 20.62
N ALA A 181 -7.69 13.07 19.98
CA ALA A 181 -7.32 12.44 18.72
C ALA A 181 -7.03 13.48 17.63
N ASP A 182 -7.87 14.51 17.52
CA ASP A 182 -7.71 15.56 16.52
C ASP A 182 -6.46 16.43 16.79
N ILE A 183 -6.25 16.85 18.03
CA ILE A 183 -5.06 17.61 18.42
C ILE A 183 -3.78 16.78 18.21
N ALA A 184 -3.79 15.49 18.48
CA ALA A 184 -2.64 14.61 18.24
C ALA A 184 -2.28 14.51 16.75
N VAL A 185 -3.28 14.43 15.86
CA VAL A 185 -3.07 14.45 14.41
C VAL A 185 -2.45 15.78 13.96
N GLN A 186 -2.98 16.92 14.44
CA GLN A 186 -2.44 18.24 14.10
C GLN A 186 -0.98 18.42 14.55
N LEU A 187 -0.62 17.90 15.73
CA LEU A 187 0.77 17.91 16.23
C LEU A 187 1.70 17.02 15.40
N TYR A 188 1.24 15.85 14.98
CA TYR A 188 2.05 14.89 14.23
C TYR A 188 2.30 15.33 12.79
N VAL A 189 1.28 15.89 12.13
CA VAL A 189 1.37 16.41 10.75
C VAL A 189 2.17 17.73 10.70
N GLY A 190 2.30 18.42 11.83
CA GLY A 190 3.02 19.69 11.94
C GLY A 190 2.15 20.92 11.70
N ASP A 191 0.83 20.74 11.54
CA ASP A 191 -0.13 21.83 11.41
C ASP A 191 -0.24 22.65 12.71
N LEU A 192 -0.07 22.00 13.86
CA LEU A 192 0.04 22.65 15.16
C LEU A 192 1.48 22.52 15.68
N THR A 193 2.21 23.63 15.70
CA THR A 193 3.55 23.72 16.32
C THR A 193 3.49 24.63 17.55
N PRO A 194 3.03 24.12 18.70
CA PRO A 194 2.80 24.96 19.86
C PRO A 194 4.15 25.45 20.42
N LYS A 195 4.29 26.77 20.50
CA LYS A 195 5.39 27.48 21.17
C LYS A 195 5.02 27.94 22.58
N SER A 196 3.75 27.76 22.96
CA SER A 196 3.24 28.07 24.29
C SER A 196 2.00 27.25 24.63
N GLN A 197 1.75 27.06 25.93
CA GLN A 197 0.50 26.46 26.43
C GLN A 197 -0.75 27.14 25.86
N LYS A 198 -0.71 28.47 25.64
CA LYS A 198 -1.86 29.24 25.12
C LYS A 198 -2.30 28.72 23.75
N GLN A 199 -1.38 28.37 22.86
CA GLN A 199 -1.72 27.88 21.52
C GLN A 199 -2.42 26.51 21.56
N ILE A 200 -2.04 25.64 22.50
CA ILE A 200 -2.74 24.38 22.72
C ILE A 200 -4.15 24.64 23.24
N LYS A 201 -4.29 25.55 24.21
CA LYS A 201 -5.60 25.95 24.75
C LYS A 201 -6.52 26.51 23.65
N ASP A 202 -5.99 27.39 22.81
CA ASP A 202 -6.75 28.01 21.71
C ASP A 202 -7.19 26.97 20.67
N ALA A 203 -6.33 25.99 20.33
CA ALA A 203 -6.68 24.89 19.44
C ALA A 203 -7.77 23.97 20.01
N MET A 204 -7.69 23.63 21.30
CA MET A 204 -8.73 22.86 21.98
C MET A 204 -10.07 23.57 21.97
N PHE A 205 -10.08 24.88 22.21
CA PHE A 205 -11.31 25.68 22.14
C PHE A 205 -11.86 25.82 20.72
N ALA A 206 -10.99 26.00 19.73
CA ALA A 206 -11.40 26.02 18.33
C ALA A 206 -12.13 24.72 17.95
N TRP A 207 -11.63 23.58 18.43
CA TRP A 207 -12.28 22.28 18.24
C TRP A 207 -13.66 22.21 18.94
N PHE A 208 -13.75 22.61 20.21
CA PHE A 208 -15.03 22.59 20.94
C PHE A 208 -16.07 23.53 20.31
N ASN A 209 -15.65 24.71 19.87
CA ASN A 209 -16.49 25.68 19.18
C ASN A 209 -16.97 25.15 17.83
N ALA A 210 -16.08 24.54 17.04
CA ALA A 210 -16.44 23.93 15.76
C ALA A 210 -17.48 22.80 15.93
N ASN A 211 -17.44 22.09 17.05
CA ASN A 211 -18.37 21.02 17.39
C ASN A 211 -19.61 21.50 18.17
N ASN A 212 -19.77 22.81 18.40
CA ASN A 212 -20.86 23.41 19.19
C ASN A 212 -21.00 22.82 20.61
N ILE A 213 -19.88 22.48 21.24
CA ILE A 213 -19.82 21.93 22.59
C ILE A 213 -19.30 23.02 23.53
N ASP A 214 -20.08 23.34 24.56
CA ASP A 214 -19.65 24.27 25.60
C ASP A 214 -18.73 23.55 26.61
N ALA A 215 -17.47 23.95 26.66
CA ALA A 215 -16.46 23.39 27.53
C ALA A 215 -16.01 24.43 28.55
N GLY A 216 -16.03 24.06 29.84
CA GLY A 216 -15.59 24.97 30.91
C GLY A 216 -14.11 25.35 30.76
N ASP A 217 -13.82 26.66 30.84
CA ASP A 217 -12.48 27.20 30.59
C ASP A 217 -11.39 26.64 31.51
N THR A 218 -11.74 26.39 32.77
CA THR A 218 -10.84 25.75 33.74
C THR A 218 -10.46 24.33 33.32
N ALA A 219 -11.42 23.55 32.81
CA ALA A 219 -11.22 22.16 32.41
C ALA A 219 -10.39 22.02 31.12
N VAL A 220 -10.51 22.97 30.20
CA VAL A 220 -9.66 23.04 28.99
C VAL A 220 -8.27 23.51 29.37
N THR A 221 -8.15 24.53 30.22
CA THR A 221 -6.85 25.08 30.66
C THR A 221 -6.00 24.05 31.40
N GLU A 222 -6.59 23.25 32.29
CA GLU A 222 -5.88 22.20 33.02
C GLU A 222 -5.34 21.11 32.10
N ARG A 223 -6.14 20.68 31.11
CA ARG A 223 -5.74 19.67 30.12
C ARG A 223 -4.68 20.20 29.15
N ALA A 224 -4.83 21.43 28.68
CA ALA A 224 -3.81 22.10 27.86
C ALA A 224 -2.47 22.21 28.61
N ARG A 225 -2.52 22.51 29.92
CA ARG A 225 -1.33 22.51 30.79
C ARG A 225 -0.68 21.13 30.85
N GLN A 226 -1.45 20.08 31.10
CA GLN A 226 -0.93 18.71 31.17
C GLN A 226 -0.24 18.30 29.87
N LEU A 227 -0.85 18.59 28.72
CA LEU A 227 -0.25 18.31 27.41
C LEU A 227 1.04 19.12 27.21
N TRP A 228 1.02 20.42 27.51
CA TRP A 228 2.20 21.28 27.37
C TRP A 228 3.40 20.78 28.18
N HIS A 229 3.20 20.44 29.46
CA HIS A 229 4.26 19.89 30.31
C HIS A 229 4.87 18.60 29.74
N LYS A 230 4.08 17.75 29.08
CA LYS A 230 4.57 16.53 28.45
C LYS A 230 5.34 16.79 27.16
N ILE A 231 4.92 17.78 26.37
CA ILE A 231 5.63 18.20 25.16
C ILE A 231 6.97 18.85 25.53
N GLU A 232 6.98 19.75 26.52
CA GLU A 232 8.19 20.42 27.01
C GLU A 232 9.19 19.42 27.60
N ALA A 233 8.73 18.39 28.31
CA ALA A 233 9.59 17.34 28.85
C ALA A 233 10.13 16.37 27.79
N ALA A 234 9.55 16.34 26.58
CA ALA A 234 9.96 15.47 25.49
C ALA A 234 10.88 16.16 24.47
N GLN A 235 11.10 17.47 24.61
CA GLN A 235 12.05 18.28 23.84
C GLN A 235 13.41 18.34 24.54
#